data_AF-A0A552U901-F1
#
_entry.id   AF-A0A552U901-F1
#
_cell.length_a   1.000
_cell.length_b   1.000
_cell.length_c   1.000
_cell.angle_alpha   90.00
_cell.angle_beta   90.00
_cell.angle_gamma   90.00
#
_symmetry.space_group_name_H-M   'P 1'
#
loop_
_entity.id
_entity.type
_entity.pdbx_description
1 polymer ?
#
loop_
_entity_poly.entity_id
_entity_poly.type
_entity_poly.pdbx_seq_one_letter_code
_entity_poly.pdbx_strand_id
1 'polypeptide(L)'
;MTRRSQQAITIRSDRARDDLRVLTRDGSSQVHVVEQALALLRAQVEPRRDEAGERRERVYAALSRLAAIGGPGMAEFDAAEYDEFGDPR
;
A
#
# COMPACT_ATOMS: atom_id res chain seq x y z
N MET A 1 -35.42 -7.96 12.37
CA MET A 1 -34.00 -7.68 12.67
C MET A 1 -33.29 -9.01 12.92
N THR A 2 -32.48 -9.46 11.97
CA THR A 2 -31.79 -10.76 12.06
C THR A 2 -30.54 -10.60 12.92
N ARG A 3 -30.48 -11.25 14.09
CA ARG A 3 -29.24 -11.32 14.90
C ARG A 3 -28.21 -12.11 14.10
N ARG A 4 -27.11 -11.46 13.71
CA ARG A 4 -25.97 -12.12 13.07
C ARG A 4 -25.42 -13.16 14.05
N SER A 5 -25.56 -14.45 13.73
CA SER A 5 -25.02 -15.52 14.57
C SER A 5 -23.50 -15.50 14.46
N GLN A 6 -22.82 -15.00 15.48
CA GLN A 6 -21.37 -15.04 15.57
C GLN A 6 -20.97 -16.50 15.84
N GLN A 7 -20.21 -17.09 14.93
CA GLN A 7 -19.74 -18.46 15.08
C GLN A 7 -18.65 -18.50 16.15
N ALA A 8 -18.78 -19.37 17.15
CA ALA A 8 -17.81 -19.46 18.24
C ALA A 8 -16.46 -19.98 17.71
N ILE A 9 -15.38 -19.24 17.96
CA ILE A 9 -14.01 -19.67 17.64
C ILE A 9 -13.47 -20.42 18.87
N THR A 10 -12.99 -21.65 18.67
CA THR A 10 -12.39 -22.45 19.75
C THR A 10 -10.88 -22.42 19.68
N ILE A 11 -10.22 -22.01 20.76
CA ILE A 11 -8.76 -22.03 20.88
C ILE A 11 -8.31 -23.37 21.46
N ARG A 12 -7.68 -24.20 20.62
CA ARG A 12 -7.22 -25.55 20.98
C ARG A 12 -5.82 -25.58 21.62
N SER A 13 -5.04 -24.51 21.48
CA SER A 13 -3.68 -24.41 22.04
C SER A 13 -3.72 -24.04 23.52
N ASP A 14 -3.09 -24.87 24.36
CA ASP A 14 -2.95 -24.62 25.81
C ASP A 14 -2.17 -23.33 26.07
N ARG A 15 -1.06 -23.13 25.34
CA ARG A 15 -0.27 -21.90 25.40
C ARG A 15 -1.11 -20.65 25.10
N ALA A 16 -1.94 -20.72 24.06
CA ALA A 16 -2.80 -19.59 23.70
C ALA A 16 -3.87 -19.30 24.77
N ARG A 17 -4.33 -20.31 25.51
CA ARG A 17 -5.23 -20.09 26.66
C ARG A 17 -4.51 -19.41 27.82
N ASP A 18 -3.27 -19.82 28.11
CA ASP A 18 -2.46 -19.21 29.16
C ASP A 18 -2.15 -17.74 28.84
N ASP A 19 -1.75 -17.45 27.60
CA ASP A 19 -1.49 -16.09 27.13
C ASP A 19 -2.77 -15.23 27.26
N LEU A 20 -3.94 -15.75 26.84
CA LEU A 20 -5.21 -15.03 27.01
C LEU A 20 -5.56 -14.80 28.47
N ARG A 21 -5.30 -15.77 29.35
CA ARG A 21 -5.56 -15.63 30.79
C ARG A 21 -4.74 -14.49 31.40
N VAL A 22 -3.49 -14.32 30.98
CA VAL A 22 -2.64 -13.20 31.39
C VAL A 22 -3.18 -11.89 30.84
N LEU A 23 -3.55 -11.86 29.55
CA LEU A 23 -4.04 -10.66 28.88
C LEU A 23 -5.40 -10.17 29.39
N THR A 24 -6.23 -11.04 29.99
CA THR A 24 -7.51 -10.67 30.59
C THR A 24 -7.46 -10.45 32.10
N ARG A 25 -6.26 -10.36 32.70
CA ARG A 25 -6.09 -10.26 34.16
C ARG A 25 -6.67 -8.97 34.75
N ASP A 26 -6.76 -7.92 33.95
CA ASP A 26 -7.33 -6.61 34.27
C ASP A 26 -8.87 -6.59 34.26
N GLY A 27 -9.53 -7.71 33.95
CA GLY A 27 -10.98 -7.81 33.83
C GLY A 27 -11.51 -7.60 32.41
N SER A 28 -10.62 -7.37 31.43
CA SER A 28 -10.99 -7.32 30.02
C SER A 28 -11.56 -8.66 29.53
N SER A 29 -12.57 -8.62 28.66
CA SER A 29 -13.11 -9.85 28.07
C SER A 29 -12.14 -10.45 27.05
N GLN A 30 -12.08 -11.78 26.96
CA GLN A 30 -11.23 -12.46 25.97
C GLN A 30 -11.56 -12.04 24.53
N VAL A 31 -12.85 -11.82 24.24
CA VAL A 31 -13.31 -11.34 22.93
C VAL A 31 -12.70 -9.98 22.63
N HIS A 32 -12.77 -9.04 23.57
CA HIS A 32 -12.22 -7.71 23.39
C HIS A 32 -10.70 -7.73 23.15
N VAL A 33 -9.96 -8.55 23.90
CA VAL A 33 -8.51 -8.72 23.71
C VAL A 33 -8.19 -9.26 22.32
N VAL A 34 -8.91 -10.29 21.85
CA VAL A 34 -8.70 -10.87 20.52
C VAL A 34 -9.05 -9.88 19.42
N GLU A 35 -10.14 -9.13 19.55
CA GLU A 35 -10.53 -8.11 18.58
C GLU A 35 -9.51 -6.98 18.48
N GLN A 36 -8.99 -6.50 19.62
CA GLN A 36 -7.92 -5.49 19.63
C GLN A 36 -6.63 -6.03 18.99
N ALA A 37 -6.22 -7.26 19.31
CA ALA A 37 -5.05 -7.88 18.69
C ALA A 37 -5.21 -8.00 17.16
N LEU A 38 -6.38 -8.40 16.69
CA LEU A 38 -6.70 -8.48 15.25
C LEU A 38 -6.73 -7.10 14.58
N ALA A 39 -7.24 -6.07 15.28
CA ALA A 39 -7.23 -4.70 14.78
C ALA A 39 -5.80 -4.17 14.63
N LEU A 40 -4.92 -4.42 15.61
CA LEU A 40 -3.51 -4.06 15.54
C LEU A 40 -2.80 -4.80 14.40
N LEU A 41 -3.07 -6.09 14.22
CA LEU A 41 -2.55 -6.87 13.10
C LEU A 41 -3.00 -6.30 11.76
N ARG A 42 -4.28 -5.95 11.62
CA ARG A 42 -4.79 -5.29 10.40
C ARG A 42 -4.16 -3.92 10.15
N ALA A 43 -3.85 -3.16 11.20
CA ALA A 43 -3.17 -1.88 11.07
C ALA A 43 -1.69 -2.03 10.67
N GLN A 44 -1.03 -3.11 11.10
CA GLN A 44 0.34 -3.44 10.69
C GLN A 44 0.42 -4.04 9.29
N VAL A 45 -0.63 -4.75 8.88
CA VAL A 45 -0.86 -5.14 7.50
C VAL A 45 -1.48 -3.95 6.77
N GLU A 46 -0.69 -2.88 6.60
CA GLU A 46 -0.95 -1.94 5.51
C GLU A 46 -1.21 -2.79 4.26
N PRO A 47 -2.32 -2.57 3.51
CA PRO A 47 -2.43 -3.17 2.19
C PRO A 47 -1.17 -2.72 1.49
N ARG A 48 -0.27 -3.67 1.17
CA ARG A 48 0.98 -3.41 0.49
C ARG A 48 0.64 -2.44 -0.64
N ARG A 49 0.95 -1.15 -0.45
CA ARG A 49 0.68 -0.15 -1.47
C ARG A 49 1.34 -0.71 -2.71
N ASP A 50 0.60 -0.74 -3.81
CA ASP A 50 1.15 -1.24 -5.06
C ASP A 50 2.27 -0.27 -5.47
N GLU A 51 3.48 -0.50 -4.96
CA GLU A 51 4.63 0.36 -5.16
C GLU A 51 4.93 0.48 -6.66
N ALA A 52 4.60 -0.56 -7.43
CA ALA A 52 4.71 -0.56 -8.88
C ALA A 52 3.64 0.35 -9.51
N GLY A 53 2.39 0.29 -9.02
CA GLY A 53 1.29 1.18 -9.38
C GLY A 53 1.61 2.65 -9.08
N GLU A 54 2.02 2.97 -7.84
CA GLU A 54 2.38 4.33 -7.44
C GLU A 54 3.61 4.86 -8.20
N ARG A 55 4.61 4.00 -8.45
CA ARG A 55 5.76 4.38 -9.27
C ARG A 55 5.35 4.68 -10.71
N ARG A 56 4.47 3.88 -11.30
CA ARG A 56 3.91 4.13 -12.63
C ARG A 56 3.17 5.46 -12.67
N GLU A 57 2.30 5.72 -11.71
CA GLU A 57 1.53 6.97 -11.65
C GLU A 57 2.43 8.20 -11.54
N ARG A 58 3.49 8.15 -10.71
CA ARG A 58 4.47 9.23 -10.64
C ARG A 58 5.19 9.48 -11.97
N VAL A 59 5.58 8.41 -12.66
CA VAL A 59 6.22 8.51 -13.99
C VAL A 59 5.25 9.10 -15.01
N TYR A 60 4.01 8.61 -15.08
CA TYR A 60 3.00 9.15 -15.99
C TYR A 60 2.68 10.61 -15.69
N ALA A 61 2.58 11.01 -14.42
CA ALA A 61 2.36 12.41 -14.05
C ALA A 61 3.52 13.31 -14.50
N ALA A 62 4.78 12.85 -14.38
CA ALA A 62 5.94 13.59 -14.85
C ALA A 62 5.97 13.71 -16.38
N LEU A 63 5.69 12.61 -17.09
CA LEU A 63 5.61 12.60 -18.56
C LEU A 63 4.48 13.51 -19.09
N SER A 64 3.31 13.49 -18.46
CA SER A 64 2.20 14.37 -18.82
C SER A 64 2.54 15.84 -18.60
N ARG A 65 3.25 16.18 -17.52
CA ARG A 65 3.75 17.55 -17.31
C ARG A 65 4.76 17.96 -18.37
N LEU A 66 5.67 17.06 -18.74
CA LEU A 66 6.66 17.33 -19.79
C LEU A 66 5.97 17.55 -21.15
N ALA A 67 4.99 16.72 -21.49
CA ALA A 67 4.21 16.87 -22.72
C ALA A 67 3.43 18.19 -22.76
N ALA A 68 2.91 18.66 -21.62
CA ALA A 68 2.19 19.93 -21.52
C ALA A 68 3.08 21.17 -21.72
N ILE A 69 4.41 21.06 -21.55
CA ILE A 69 5.35 22.17 -21.77
C ILE A 69 5.53 22.44 -23.28
N GLY A 70 5.20 21.49 -24.15
CA GLY A 70 5.16 21.73 -25.60
C GLY A 70 6.54 22.05 -26.21
N GLY A 71 7.59 21.33 -25.80
CA GLY A 71 8.93 21.48 -26.37
C GLY A 71 9.07 20.88 -27.77
N PRO A 72 10.15 21.23 -28.50
CA PRO A 72 10.40 20.71 -29.84
C PRO A 72 10.48 19.18 -29.82
N GLY A 73 9.95 18.55 -30.87
CA GLY A 73 10.15 17.12 -31.08
C GLY A 73 11.63 16.80 -31.28
N MET A 74 12.01 15.52 -31.12
CA MET A 74 13.40 15.08 -31.32
C MET A 74 13.97 15.53 -32.68
N ALA A 75 13.18 15.42 -33.74
CA ALA A 75 13.59 15.86 -35.09
C ALA A 75 13.78 17.39 -35.21
N GLU A 76 13.01 18.18 -34.46
CA GLU A 76 13.14 19.64 -34.47
C GLU A 76 14.35 20.08 -33.63
N PHE A 77 14.63 19.38 -32.53
CA PHE A 77 15.83 19.56 -31.73
C PHE A 77 17.09 19.21 -32.55
N ASP A 78 17.08 18.05 -33.21
CA ASP A 78 18.19 17.60 -34.04
C ASP A 78 18.49 18.57 -35.18
N ALA A 79 17.45 19.04 -35.88
CA ALA A 79 17.61 20.00 -36.96
C ALA A 79 18.12 21.38 -36.50
N ALA A 80 17.94 21.73 -35.22
CA ALA A 80 18.42 22.97 -34.62
C ALA A 80 19.87 22.84 -34.15
N GLU A 81 20.20 21.74 -33.47
CA GLU A 81 21.47 21.55 -32.77
C GLU A 81 22.56 20.92 -33.66
N TYR A 82 22.18 20.07 -34.62
CA TYR A 82 23.10 19.30 -35.45
C TYR A 82 22.97 19.64 -36.93
N ASP A 83 24.09 19.54 -37.67
CA ASP A 83 24.11 19.67 -39.11
C ASP A 83 23.67 18.37 -39.84
N GLU A 84 23.71 18.39 -41.17
CA GLU A 84 23.30 17.23 -41.98
C GLU A 84 24.22 16.00 -41.83
N PHE A 85 25.40 16.17 -41.23
CA PHE A 85 26.36 15.12 -40.92
C PHE A 85 26.27 14.66 -39.46
N GLY A 86 25.45 15.31 -38.65
CA GLY A 86 25.27 15.03 -37.22
C GLY A 86 26.31 15.70 -36.33
N ASP A 87 27.08 16.66 -36.86
CA ASP A 87 28.02 17.46 -36.07
C ASP A 87 27.29 18.64 -35.40
N PRO A 88 27.65 19.02 -34.16
CA PRO A 88 27.07 20.19 -33.50
C PRO A 88 27.34 21.46 -34.32
N ARG A 89 26.31 22.29 -34.47
CA ARG A 89 26.44 23.57 -35.19
C ARG A 89 27.10 24.68 -34.37
#